data_AF-A0A5B0MMV7-F1
#
_entry.id   AF-A0A5B0MMV7-F1
#
_cell.length_a   1.000
_cell.length_b   1.000
_cell.length_c   1.000
_cell.angle_alpha   90.00
_cell.angle_beta   90.00
_cell.angle_gamma   90.00
#
_symmetry.space_group_name_H-M   'P 1'
#
loop_
_entity.id
_entity.type
_entity.pdbx_description
1 polymer ?
#
loop_
_entity_poly.entity_id
_entity_poly.type
_entity_poly.pdbx_seq_one_letter_code
_entity_poly.pdbx_strand_id
1 'polypeptide(L)'
;MRGFSGGSMWGSSSLRGGYEDLSLEDIRKGVVENSLEEFTNAYQKKQNAFNAEYESHNTLPFGRVLYPDLRRGRPSTVLLPGTNPLKGLGESEWTTLYTHLIDGLSKRYHEELKSLSLVKYKKEQTKLLHWLDFEIFWPQHGLPILGTSRNSYGLESIENSVLGDNQVELINYFACGTLNRHNPILEPTVTNLLKSYRDSRNHAMIKKYDPLERFGDYVAACNIYYYSPAKK
;
A
#
# COMPACT_ATOMS: atom_id res chain seq x y z
N MET A 1 9.09 -3.07 -70.35
CA MET A 1 10.31 -3.05 -69.52
C MET A 1 10.52 -1.62 -69.02
N ARG A 2 10.95 -1.52 -67.76
CA ARG A 2 10.81 -0.35 -66.87
C ARG A 2 11.65 0.86 -67.32
N GLY A 3 11.08 2.04 -67.16
CA GLY A 3 11.76 3.33 -67.32
C GLY A 3 12.60 3.72 -66.10
N PHE A 4 13.71 4.40 -66.36
CA PHE A 4 14.54 5.12 -65.39
C PHE A 4 14.16 6.61 -65.42
N SER A 5 14.01 7.23 -64.25
CA SER A 5 14.56 8.56 -63.96
C SER A 5 14.45 8.86 -62.45
N GLY A 6 15.41 9.63 -61.92
CA GLY A 6 15.34 10.21 -60.58
C GLY A 6 16.50 9.82 -59.67
N GLY A 7 17.64 10.51 -59.82
CA GLY A 7 18.77 10.39 -58.90
C GLY A 7 18.62 11.22 -57.62
N SER A 8 19.19 10.69 -56.55
CA SER A 8 20.02 11.33 -55.51
C SER A 8 19.54 12.63 -54.83
N MET A 9 19.32 12.59 -53.50
CA MET A 9 20.22 13.22 -52.52
C MET A 9 19.77 12.95 -51.07
N TRP A 10 20.73 12.44 -50.29
CA TRP A 10 20.97 12.60 -48.86
C TRP A 10 19.92 13.31 -48.00
N GLY A 11 19.49 12.60 -46.96
CA GLY A 11 18.74 13.15 -45.84
C GLY A 11 18.71 12.16 -44.69
N SER A 12 19.87 11.91 -44.08
CA SER A 12 19.98 11.28 -42.76
C SER A 12 19.16 12.09 -41.76
N SER A 13 17.88 11.74 -41.59
CA SER A 13 17.05 12.30 -40.53
C SER A 13 17.17 11.37 -39.33
N SER A 14 17.97 11.83 -38.38
CA SER A 14 18.05 11.30 -37.03
C SER A 14 16.65 11.01 -36.48
N LEU A 15 16.34 9.74 -36.25
CA LEU A 15 15.28 9.37 -35.30
C LEU A 15 15.82 9.62 -33.88
N ARG A 16 15.87 10.91 -33.53
CA ARG A 16 16.07 11.42 -32.17
C ARG A 16 14.84 12.25 -31.81
N GLY A 17 13.68 11.62 -31.85
CA GLY A 17 12.46 12.09 -31.18
C GLY A 17 12.05 11.01 -30.19
N GLY A 18 11.70 11.29 -28.94
CA GLY A 18 11.67 12.52 -28.18
C GLY A 18 11.53 12.06 -26.74
N TYR A 19 12.48 12.40 -25.87
CA TYR A 19 12.17 12.42 -24.45
C TYR A 19 11.28 13.64 -24.27
N GLU A 20 9.97 13.44 -24.36
CA GLU A 20 9.02 14.44 -23.90
C GLU A 20 9.38 14.80 -22.45
N ASP A 21 9.42 16.09 -22.15
CA ASP A 21 9.66 16.60 -20.79
C ASP A 21 8.58 16.03 -19.87
N LEU A 22 8.91 14.94 -19.16
CA LEU A 22 8.02 14.32 -18.18
C LEU A 22 7.68 15.35 -17.11
N SER A 23 6.40 15.72 -17.01
CA SER A 23 5.96 16.64 -15.97
C SER A 23 6.00 15.96 -14.60
N LEU A 24 6.05 16.78 -13.53
CA LEU A 24 5.91 16.26 -12.16
C LEU A 24 4.60 15.48 -11.96
N GLU A 25 3.56 15.84 -12.71
CA GLU A 25 2.26 15.18 -12.66
C GLU A 25 2.28 13.81 -13.35
N ASP A 26 2.98 13.67 -14.49
CA ASP A 26 3.16 12.38 -15.16
C ASP A 26 3.97 11.42 -14.28
N ILE A 27 5.03 11.94 -13.64
CA ILE A 27 5.81 11.17 -12.66
C ILE A 27 4.94 10.75 -11.48
N ARG A 28 4.09 11.65 -10.97
CA ARG A 28 3.19 11.36 -9.85
C ARG A 28 2.23 10.22 -10.19
N LYS A 29 1.57 10.32 -11.34
CA LYS A 29 0.64 9.28 -11.83
C LYS A 29 1.33 7.94 -11.96
N GLY A 30 2.52 7.89 -12.59
CA GLY A 30 3.27 6.66 -12.72
C GLY A 30 3.69 6.05 -11.36
N VAL A 31 4.00 6.87 -10.35
CA VAL A 31 4.28 6.36 -9.00
C VAL A 31 3.02 5.79 -8.34
N VAL A 32 1.87 6.45 -8.49
CA VAL A 32 0.58 5.98 -7.97
C VAL A 32 0.16 4.66 -8.63
N GLU A 33 0.27 4.57 -9.96
CA GLU A 33 -0.06 3.37 -10.73
C GLU A 33 0.82 2.18 -10.31
N ASN A 34 2.14 2.38 -10.22
CA ASN A 34 3.05 1.33 -9.75
C ASN A 34 2.72 0.87 -8.32
N SER A 35 2.41 1.81 -7.42
CA SER A 35 2.06 1.47 -6.03
C SER A 35 0.76 0.66 -5.96
N LEU A 36 -0.23 0.98 -6.81
CA LEU A 36 -1.47 0.21 -6.89
C LEU A 36 -1.23 -1.22 -7.39
N GLU A 37 -0.36 -1.39 -8.40
CA GLU A 37 0.03 -2.70 -8.90
C GLU A 37 0.75 -3.53 -7.81
N GLU A 38 1.72 -2.93 -7.11
CA GLU A 38 2.44 -3.58 -6.01
C GLU A 38 1.50 -3.99 -4.88
N PHE A 39 0.59 -3.08 -4.48
CA PHE A 39 -0.43 -3.36 -3.47
C PHE A 39 -1.36 -4.50 -3.89
N THR A 40 -1.85 -4.50 -5.13
CA THR A 40 -2.76 -5.53 -5.63
C THR A 40 -2.09 -6.91 -5.62
N ASN A 41 -0.83 -6.97 -6.05
CA ASN A 41 -0.02 -8.18 -5.96
C ASN A 41 0.14 -8.64 -4.50
N ALA A 42 0.47 -7.73 -3.58
CA ALA A 42 0.58 -8.02 -2.15
C ALA A 42 -0.74 -8.49 -1.55
N TYR A 43 -1.87 -7.88 -1.91
CA TYR A 43 -3.22 -8.27 -1.52
C TYR A 43 -3.52 -9.71 -1.94
N GLN A 44 -3.33 -10.06 -3.21
CA GLN A 44 -3.61 -11.42 -3.71
C GLN A 44 -2.82 -12.50 -2.96
N LYS A 45 -1.60 -12.14 -2.56
CA LYS A 45 -0.67 -12.96 -1.80
C LYS A 45 -1.04 -13.09 -0.31
N LYS A 46 -1.73 -12.09 0.25
CA LYS A 46 -2.00 -11.95 1.69
C LYS A 46 -3.48 -12.04 2.07
N GLN A 47 -4.37 -12.14 1.10
CA GLN A 47 -5.81 -12.24 1.33
C GLN A 47 -6.18 -13.52 2.10
N ASN A 48 -7.28 -13.42 2.84
CA ASN A 48 -7.82 -14.52 3.61
C ASN A 48 -8.65 -15.46 2.72
N ALA A 49 -8.87 -16.69 3.21
CA ALA A 49 -9.81 -17.59 2.57
C ALA A 49 -11.24 -17.00 2.57
N PHE A 50 -11.98 -17.24 1.48
CA PHE A 50 -13.32 -16.68 1.22
C PHE A 50 -14.38 -16.96 2.31
N ASN A 51 -14.17 -18.00 3.13
CA ASN A 51 -15.05 -18.41 4.22
C ASN A 51 -14.33 -18.44 5.58
N ALA A 52 -13.32 -17.60 5.77
CA ALA A 52 -12.66 -17.50 7.06
C ALA A 52 -13.64 -17.02 8.14
N GLU A 53 -13.61 -17.67 9.29
CA GLU A 53 -14.21 -17.14 10.51
C GLU A 53 -13.24 -16.15 11.16
N TYR A 54 -13.79 -15.15 11.86
CA TYR A 54 -12.99 -14.06 12.42
C TYR A 54 -13.21 -13.93 13.93
N GLU A 55 -12.10 -13.78 14.65
CA GLU A 55 -12.05 -13.20 15.99
C GLU A 55 -12.04 -11.68 15.83
N SER A 56 -12.99 -10.97 16.45
CA SER A 56 -13.08 -9.51 16.34
C SER A 56 -12.25 -8.81 17.40
N HIS A 57 -11.70 -7.66 17.05
CA HIS A 57 -11.24 -6.66 18.01
C HIS A 57 -12.45 -6.07 18.77
N ASN A 58 -12.27 -5.70 20.04
CA ASN A 58 -13.38 -5.25 20.89
C ASN A 58 -13.95 -3.88 20.47
N THR A 59 -13.09 -2.99 19.99
CA THR A 59 -13.45 -1.57 19.75
C THR A 59 -13.25 -1.11 18.31
N LEU A 60 -12.68 -1.97 17.44
CA LEU A 60 -12.29 -1.58 16.09
C LEU A 60 -12.89 -2.57 15.07
N PRO A 61 -13.21 -2.11 13.85
CA PRO A 61 -13.65 -2.97 12.75
C PRO A 61 -12.47 -3.74 12.16
N PHE A 62 -11.85 -4.59 12.99
CA PHE A 62 -10.62 -5.30 12.71
C PHE A 62 -10.72 -6.69 13.31
N GLY A 63 -10.18 -7.68 12.61
CA GLY A 63 -10.29 -9.05 13.04
C GLY A 63 -9.17 -9.91 12.54
N ARG A 64 -9.13 -11.12 13.08
CA ARG A 64 -8.12 -12.12 12.75
C ARG A 64 -8.78 -13.44 12.44
N VAL A 65 -8.26 -14.13 11.44
CA VAL A 65 -8.80 -15.42 11.04
C VAL A 65 -8.67 -16.42 12.17
N LEU A 66 -9.77 -17.10 12.49
CA LEU A 66 -9.81 -18.25 13.36
C LEU A 66 -9.45 -19.49 12.55
N TYR A 67 -8.40 -20.19 12.97
CA TYR A 67 -8.13 -21.54 12.48
C TYR A 67 -8.69 -22.56 13.46
N PRO A 68 -9.45 -23.56 12.98
CA PRO A 68 -9.98 -24.64 13.84
C PRO A 68 -8.91 -25.37 14.65
N ASP A 69 -7.66 -25.36 14.19
CA ASP A 69 -6.53 -26.08 14.79
C ASP A 69 -5.48 -25.17 15.45
N LEU A 70 -5.83 -23.92 15.78
CA LEU A 70 -4.99 -22.97 16.54
C LEU A 70 -3.58 -22.76 15.97
N ARG A 71 -3.39 -22.93 14.65
CA ARG A 71 -2.09 -22.66 14.01
C ARG A 71 -1.63 -21.22 14.25
N ARG A 72 -0.32 -21.08 14.43
CA ARG A 72 0.35 -19.77 14.47
C ARG A 72 0.42 -19.17 13.07
N GLY A 73 0.50 -17.83 13.00
CA GLY A 73 0.52 -17.10 11.73
C GLY A 73 -0.89 -16.83 11.22
N ARG A 74 -1.78 -16.38 12.10
CA ARG A 74 -3.16 -16.06 11.74
C ARG A 74 -3.23 -14.69 11.09
N PRO A 75 -3.74 -14.58 9.84
CA PRO A 75 -3.82 -13.30 9.17
C PRO A 75 -4.92 -12.43 9.78
N SER A 76 -4.68 -11.13 9.77
CA SER A 76 -5.65 -10.12 10.19
C SER A 76 -6.16 -9.32 8.99
N THR A 77 -7.34 -8.73 9.14
CA THR A 77 -7.99 -7.91 8.11
C THR A 77 -8.96 -6.91 8.75
N VAL A 78 -9.24 -5.84 8.02
CA VAL A 78 -10.35 -4.92 8.33
C VAL A 78 -11.67 -5.62 8.05
N LEU A 79 -12.61 -5.49 8.98
CA LEU A 79 -13.94 -6.09 8.91
C LEU A 79 -14.96 -5.12 8.31
N LEU A 80 -15.88 -5.65 7.52
CA LEU A 80 -17.04 -4.92 7.01
C LEU A 80 -18.01 -4.60 8.17
N PRO A 81 -18.31 -3.32 8.42
CA PRO A 81 -19.21 -2.92 9.49
C PRO A 81 -20.62 -3.51 9.32
N GLY A 82 -21.23 -3.95 10.42
CA GLY A 82 -22.63 -4.40 10.44
C GLY A 82 -22.91 -5.74 9.76
N THR A 83 -21.88 -6.55 9.49
CA THR A 83 -22.04 -7.88 8.87
C THR A 83 -22.17 -9.00 9.92
N ASN A 84 -23.11 -9.93 9.71
CA ASN A 84 -23.25 -11.16 10.50
C ASN A 84 -23.53 -12.36 9.56
N PRO A 85 -22.65 -13.37 9.45
CA PRO A 85 -21.35 -13.48 10.14
C PRO A 85 -20.38 -12.37 9.73
N LEU A 86 -19.35 -12.14 10.55
CA LEU A 86 -18.29 -11.16 10.27
C LEU A 86 -17.62 -11.47 8.93
N LYS A 87 -17.37 -10.42 8.15
CA LYS A 87 -16.68 -10.51 6.86
C LYS A 87 -15.52 -9.53 6.79
N GLY A 88 -14.39 -9.96 6.23
CA GLY A 88 -13.31 -9.05 5.86
C GLY A 88 -13.66 -8.23 4.62
N LEU A 89 -12.94 -7.14 4.39
CA LEU A 89 -13.00 -6.40 3.12
C LEU A 89 -12.56 -7.30 1.94
N GLY A 90 -13.28 -7.20 0.82
CA GLY A 90 -12.96 -7.88 -0.44
C GLY A 90 -11.96 -7.09 -1.30
N GLU A 91 -11.54 -7.72 -2.40
CA GLU A 91 -10.54 -7.15 -3.32
C GLU A 91 -11.01 -5.81 -3.91
N SER A 92 -12.28 -5.70 -4.28
CA SER A 92 -12.85 -4.47 -4.84
C SER A 92 -12.84 -3.31 -3.84
N GLU A 93 -13.19 -3.58 -2.58
CA GLU A 93 -13.20 -2.60 -1.50
C GLU A 93 -11.78 -2.12 -1.21
N TRP A 94 -10.84 -3.07 -1.03
CA TRP A 94 -9.43 -2.77 -0.82
C TRP A 94 -8.85 -1.93 -1.95
N THR A 95 -9.03 -2.36 -3.20
CA THR A 95 -8.47 -1.69 -4.38
C THR A 95 -9.02 -0.27 -4.51
N THR A 96 -10.34 -0.09 -4.35
CA THR A 96 -10.98 1.23 -4.47
C THR A 96 -10.50 2.18 -3.39
N LEU A 97 -10.54 1.75 -2.12
CA LEU A 97 -10.17 2.59 -0.99
C LEU A 97 -8.68 2.90 -0.97
N TYR A 98 -7.84 1.91 -1.27
CA TYR A 98 -6.40 2.13 -1.36
C TYR A 98 -6.06 3.12 -2.48
N THR A 99 -6.69 2.99 -3.66
CA THR A 99 -6.51 3.94 -4.77
C THR A 99 -6.83 5.39 -4.36
N HIS A 100 -7.96 5.61 -3.69
CA HIS A 100 -8.32 6.94 -3.20
C HIS A 100 -7.32 7.48 -2.17
N LEU A 101 -6.85 6.61 -1.26
CA LEU A 101 -5.89 6.99 -0.23
C LEU A 101 -4.54 7.39 -0.82
N ILE A 102 -3.96 6.57 -1.71
CA ILE A 102 -2.65 6.85 -2.30
C ILE A 102 -2.68 8.08 -3.22
N ASP A 103 -3.77 8.29 -3.95
CA ASP A 103 -3.92 9.48 -4.80
C ASP A 103 -4.04 10.74 -3.93
N GLY A 104 -4.83 10.70 -2.85
CA GLY A 104 -4.95 11.80 -1.89
C GLY A 104 -3.63 12.14 -1.20
N LEU A 105 -2.92 11.13 -0.69
CA LEU A 105 -1.58 11.27 -0.11
C LEU A 105 -0.59 11.87 -1.13
N SER A 106 -0.54 11.31 -2.33
CA SER A 106 0.39 11.74 -3.37
C SER A 106 0.13 13.17 -3.84
N LYS A 107 -1.15 13.55 -4.03
CA LYS A 107 -1.57 14.91 -4.39
C LYS A 107 -1.21 15.92 -3.31
N ARG A 108 -1.51 15.64 -2.04
CA ARG A 108 -1.19 16.59 -0.96
C ARG A 108 0.32 16.72 -0.76
N TYR A 109 1.07 15.63 -0.92
CA TYR A 109 2.53 15.68 -0.82
C TYR A 109 3.21 16.33 -2.04
N HIS A 110 2.59 16.24 -3.22
CA HIS A 110 3.08 16.90 -4.44
C HIS A 110 3.34 18.39 -4.20
N GLU A 111 2.41 19.10 -3.55
CA GLU A 111 2.52 20.52 -3.23
C GLU A 111 3.83 20.88 -2.49
N GLU A 112 4.32 20.00 -1.63
CA GLU A 112 5.52 20.21 -0.84
C GLU A 112 6.81 19.87 -1.60
N LEU A 113 6.70 19.00 -2.61
CA LEU A 113 7.84 18.51 -3.37
C LEU A 113 8.08 19.28 -4.68
N LYS A 114 7.23 20.25 -5.04
CA LYS A 114 7.30 20.99 -6.32
C LYS A 114 8.67 21.60 -6.64
N SER A 115 9.44 21.95 -5.61
CA SER A 115 10.77 22.57 -5.75
C SER A 115 11.92 21.58 -5.94
N LEU A 116 11.65 20.28 -5.80
CA LEU A 116 12.68 19.24 -5.95
C LEU A 116 12.97 18.94 -7.43
N SER A 117 14.17 18.44 -7.71
CA SER A 117 14.47 17.88 -9.03
C SER A 117 13.60 16.65 -9.31
N LEU A 118 13.30 16.36 -10.58
CA LEU A 118 12.44 15.24 -10.98
C LEU A 118 12.83 13.90 -10.34
N VAL A 119 14.13 13.61 -10.27
CA VAL A 119 14.67 12.39 -9.65
C VAL A 119 14.38 12.35 -8.14
N LYS A 120 14.57 13.47 -7.43
CA LYS A 120 14.28 13.55 -5.99
C LYS A 120 12.77 13.50 -5.75
N TYR A 121 11.98 14.21 -6.55
CA TYR A 121 10.53 14.18 -6.49
C TYR A 121 9.98 12.75 -6.61
N LYS A 122 10.39 12.01 -7.65
CA LYS A 122 10.00 10.61 -7.86
C LYS A 122 10.37 9.76 -6.64
N LYS A 123 11.62 9.85 -6.19
CA LYS A 123 12.11 9.10 -5.03
C LYS A 123 11.27 9.38 -3.77
N GLU A 124 10.91 10.63 -3.52
CA GLU A 124 10.17 11.02 -2.33
C GLU A 124 8.70 10.60 -2.39
N GLN A 125 8.05 10.67 -3.56
CA GLN A 125 6.71 10.11 -3.78
C GLN A 125 6.69 8.59 -3.55
N THR A 126 7.64 7.86 -4.14
CA THR A 126 7.75 6.41 -3.96
C THR A 126 7.93 6.02 -2.49
N LYS A 127 8.81 6.73 -1.75
CA LYS A 127 9.02 6.45 -0.32
C LYS A 127 7.76 6.61 0.52
N LEU A 128 6.93 7.63 0.23
CA LEU A 128 5.69 7.86 0.95
C LEU A 128 4.73 6.68 0.77
N LEU A 129 4.50 6.25 -0.47
CA LEU A 129 3.55 5.17 -0.74
C LEU A 129 4.07 3.81 -0.24
N HIS A 130 5.38 3.57 -0.33
CA HIS A 130 5.98 2.37 0.26
C HIS A 130 5.89 2.37 1.78
N TRP A 131 6.07 3.52 2.43
CA TRP A 131 5.86 3.63 3.87
C TRP A 131 4.42 3.26 4.25
N LEU A 132 3.43 3.70 3.48
CA LEU A 132 2.03 3.33 3.70
C LEU A 132 1.84 1.80 3.61
N ASP A 133 2.42 1.15 2.59
CA ASP A 133 2.35 -0.31 2.46
C ASP A 133 2.98 -1.04 3.66
N PHE A 134 4.07 -0.51 4.21
CA PHE A 134 4.65 -1.04 5.44
C PHE A 134 3.69 -0.91 6.62
N GLU A 135 3.02 0.22 6.81
CA GLU A 135 2.04 0.38 7.89
C GLU A 135 0.87 -0.61 7.75
N ILE A 136 0.48 -0.95 6.52
CA ILE A 136 -0.61 -1.90 6.23
C ILE A 136 -0.17 -3.36 6.43
N PHE A 137 0.90 -3.77 5.76
CA PHE A 137 1.27 -5.20 5.64
C PHE A 137 2.30 -5.66 6.67
N TRP A 138 3.12 -4.73 7.18
CA TRP A 138 4.21 -5.08 8.09
C TRP A 138 4.54 -3.97 9.09
N PRO A 139 3.56 -3.59 9.92
CA PRO A 139 3.76 -2.54 10.90
C PRO A 139 4.85 -2.95 11.89
N GLN A 140 5.63 -1.97 12.37
CA GLN A 140 6.74 -2.23 13.29
C GLN A 140 6.26 -2.89 14.59
N HIS A 141 5.09 -2.45 15.05
CA HIS A 141 4.37 -2.91 16.25
C HIS A 141 2.94 -3.33 15.87
N GLY A 142 2.31 -4.16 16.70
CA GLY A 142 0.93 -4.61 16.46
C GLY A 142 0.77 -5.60 15.30
N LEU A 143 -0.48 -5.91 14.96
CA LEU A 143 -0.81 -6.85 13.88
C LEU A 143 -0.90 -6.13 12.53
N PRO A 144 -0.57 -6.77 11.40
CA PRO A 144 -0.77 -6.17 10.10
C PRO A 144 -2.26 -5.85 9.88
N ILE A 145 -2.55 -4.73 9.25
CA ILE A 145 -3.92 -4.35 8.90
C ILE A 145 -4.50 -5.37 7.90
N LEU A 146 -3.64 -5.93 7.04
CA LEU A 146 -3.99 -6.99 6.11
C LEU A 146 -2.91 -8.06 6.04
N GLY A 147 -3.31 -9.32 6.20
CA GLY A 147 -2.49 -10.51 6.01
C GLY A 147 -1.71 -10.94 7.25
N THR A 148 -0.57 -11.58 7.03
CA THR A 148 0.33 -12.07 8.10
C THR A 148 1.64 -11.27 8.16
N SER A 149 2.19 -11.18 9.36
CA SER A 149 3.56 -10.71 9.63
C SER A 149 4.19 -11.52 10.76
N ARG A 150 5.44 -11.20 11.12
CA ARG A 150 6.12 -11.77 12.30
C ARG A 150 5.28 -11.66 13.60
N ASN A 151 4.47 -10.62 13.71
CA ASN A 151 3.62 -10.36 14.89
C ASN A 151 2.36 -11.26 14.90
N SER A 152 2.03 -11.92 13.78
CA SER A 152 0.86 -12.81 13.64
C SER A 152 1.05 -14.21 14.23
N TYR A 153 2.25 -14.53 14.72
CA TYR A 153 2.57 -15.86 15.28
C TYR A 153 2.23 -16.01 16.76
N GLY A 154 1.82 -14.92 17.42
CA GLY A 154 1.28 -14.94 18.77
C GLY A 154 -0.04 -15.71 18.86
N LEU A 155 -0.25 -16.39 19.98
CA LEU A 155 -1.52 -17.04 20.30
C LEU A 155 -2.50 -16.11 21.03
N GLU A 156 -2.02 -14.97 21.51
CA GLU A 156 -2.78 -13.92 22.19
C GLU A 156 -4.03 -13.52 21.40
N SER A 157 -5.13 -13.25 22.10
CA SER A 157 -6.39 -12.78 21.51
C SER A 157 -6.21 -11.43 20.81
N ILE A 158 -6.97 -11.20 19.72
CA ILE A 158 -7.00 -9.89 19.06
C ILE A 158 -7.88 -8.89 19.81
N GLU A 159 -8.76 -9.34 20.70
CA GLU A 159 -9.73 -8.50 21.42
C GLU A 159 -9.10 -7.26 22.07
N ASN A 160 -7.87 -7.42 22.60
CA ASN A 160 -7.13 -6.38 23.33
C ASN A 160 -5.77 -6.07 22.68
N SER A 161 -5.61 -6.34 21.39
CA SER A 161 -4.34 -6.07 20.70
C SER A 161 -4.05 -4.56 20.72
N VAL A 162 -2.88 -4.17 21.21
CA VAL A 162 -2.45 -2.77 21.18
C VAL A 162 -2.02 -2.42 19.76
N LEU A 163 -2.73 -1.48 19.14
CA LEU A 163 -2.47 -0.98 17.78
C LEU A 163 -1.98 0.47 17.86
N GLY A 164 -1.05 0.83 16.99
CA GLY A 164 -0.54 2.20 16.90
C GLY A 164 -1.52 3.15 16.20
N ASP A 165 -1.33 4.46 16.39
CA ASP A 165 -2.24 5.50 15.90
C ASP A 165 -2.49 5.41 14.39
N ASN A 166 -1.45 5.20 13.58
CA ASN A 166 -1.60 5.03 12.12
C ASN A 166 -2.45 3.81 11.78
N GLN A 167 -2.31 2.72 12.52
CA GLN A 167 -3.07 1.51 12.29
C GLN A 167 -4.54 1.72 12.60
N VAL A 168 -4.83 2.41 13.71
CA VAL A 168 -6.20 2.76 14.10
C VAL A 168 -6.84 3.67 13.04
N GLU A 169 -6.13 4.70 12.59
CA GLU A 169 -6.59 5.60 11.52
C GLU A 169 -6.89 4.82 10.23
N LEU A 170 -5.96 3.97 9.78
CA LEU A 170 -6.12 3.17 8.57
C LEU A 170 -7.26 2.14 8.67
N ILE A 171 -7.39 1.44 9.80
CA ILE A 171 -8.50 0.51 10.05
C ILE A 171 -9.84 1.22 9.94
N ASN A 172 -9.97 2.38 10.59
CA ASN A 172 -11.19 3.17 10.54
C ASN A 172 -11.45 3.69 9.11
N TYR A 173 -10.41 4.17 8.42
CA TYR A 173 -10.49 4.59 7.03
C TYR A 173 -11.07 3.49 6.13
N PHE A 174 -10.47 2.31 6.16
CA PHE A 174 -10.85 1.19 5.31
C PHE A 174 -12.24 0.65 5.66
N ALA A 175 -12.63 0.66 6.94
CA ALA A 175 -13.96 0.23 7.34
C ALA A 175 -15.05 1.24 6.96
N CYS A 176 -14.90 2.51 7.32
CA CYS A 176 -15.92 3.54 7.09
C CYS A 176 -16.04 3.94 5.62
N GLY A 177 -14.96 3.85 4.84
CA GLY A 177 -14.98 4.14 3.41
C GLY A 177 -15.94 3.25 2.61
N THR A 178 -16.26 2.05 3.12
CA THR A 178 -17.27 1.17 2.52
C THR A 178 -18.71 1.65 2.74
N LEU A 179 -18.96 2.47 3.75
CA LEU A 179 -20.29 2.89 4.15
C LEU A 179 -20.77 4.15 3.41
N ASN A 180 -19.85 4.98 2.91
CA ASN A 180 -20.17 6.26 2.30
C ASN A 180 -19.34 6.50 1.04
N ARG A 181 -20.03 6.66 -0.11
CA ARG A 181 -19.39 6.92 -1.42
C ARG A 181 -18.52 8.18 -1.44
N HIS A 182 -18.83 9.18 -0.61
CA HIS A 182 -18.04 10.41 -0.51
C HIS A 182 -16.88 10.31 0.49
N ASN A 183 -16.82 9.21 1.27
CA ASN A 183 -15.81 8.90 2.27
C ASN A 183 -15.26 10.14 3.03
N PRO A 184 -16.06 10.76 3.93
CA PRO A 184 -15.74 12.05 4.55
C PRO A 184 -14.46 12.04 5.40
N ILE A 185 -13.94 10.87 5.73
CA ILE A 185 -12.73 10.70 6.54
C ILE A 185 -11.45 10.64 5.70
N LEU A 186 -11.53 10.58 4.37
CA LEU A 186 -10.37 10.53 3.48
C LEU A 186 -9.41 11.71 3.73
N GLU A 187 -9.92 12.95 3.70
CA GLU A 187 -9.10 14.15 3.86
C GLU A 187 -8.42 14.26 5.24
N PRO A 188 -9.13 14.01 6.36
CA PRO A 188 -8.50 13.84 7.68
C PRO A 188 -7.43 12.74 7.70
N THR A 189 -7.74 11.56 7.17
CA THR A 189 -6.81 10.41 7.13
C THR A 189 -5.52 10.77 6.38
N VAL A 190 -5.64 11.35 5.18
CA VAL A 190 -4.51 11.82 4.36
C VAL A 190 -3.65 12.81 5.13
N THR A 191 -4.28 13.75 5.85
CA THR A 191 -3.57 14.76 6.64
C THR A 191 -2.79 14.13 7.80
N ASN A 192 -3.43 13.25 8.56
CA ASN A 192 -2.82 12.58 9.71
C ASN A 192 -1.67 11.67 9.28
N LEU A 193 -1.86 10.85 8.25
CA LEU A 193 -0.83 9.95 7.74
C LEU A 193 0.38 10.70 7.15
N LEU A 194 0.16 11.80 6.42
CA LEU A 194 1.28 12.63 5.94
C LEU A 194 2.07 13.24 7.08
N LYS A 195 1.40 13.68 8.15
CA LYS A 195 2.07 14.16 9.35
C LYS A 195 2.91 13.05 9.98
N SER A 196 2.34 11.87 10.18
CA SER A 196 3.06 10.70 10.72
C SER A 196 4.27 10.30 9.87
N TYR A 197 4.14 10.33 8.55
CA TYR A 197 5.26 10.07 7.62
C TYR A 197 6.40 11.07 7.80
N ARG A 198 6.09 12.36 8.00
CA ARG A 198 7.12 13.38 8.24
C ARG A 198 7.83 13.15 9.58
N ASP A 199 7.06 12.85 10.61
CA ASP A 199 7.59 12.61 11.95
C ASP A 199 8.50 11.38 11.97
N SER A 200 8.11 10.29 11.29
CA SER A 200 8.93 9.08 11.18
C SER A 200 10.25 9.33 10.45
N ARG A 201 10.23 10.15 9.39
CA ARG A 201 11.44 10.56 8.67
C ARG A 201 12.36 11.44 9.50
N ASN A 202 11.82 12.39 10.25
CA ASN A 202 12.61 13.24 11.12
C ASN A 202 13.31 12.41 12.20
N HIS A 203 12.61 11.42 12.78
CA HIS A 203 13.20 10.48 13.73
C HIS A 203 14.29 9.58 13.11
N ALA A 204 14.10 9.10 11.88
CA ALA A 204 15.10 8.32 11.13
C ALA A 204 16.39 9.12 10.89
N MET A 205 16.25 10.38 10.45
CA MET A 205 17.38 11.30 10.23
C MET A 205 18.17 11.58 11.52
N ILE A 206 17.49 11.69 12.66
CA ILE A 206 18.12 11.91 13.98
C ILE A 206 18.90 10.67 14.45
N LYS A 207 18.40 9.46 14.16
CA LYS A 207 19.02 8.21 14.62
C LYS A 207 20.08 7.62 13.67
N LYS A 208 20.38 8.25 12.52
CA LYS A 208 21.24 7.69 11.44
C LYS A 208 20.83 6.25 11.03
N TYR A 209 19.55 5.92 11.17
CA TYR A 209 18.97 4.69 10.68
C TYR A 209 18.00 5.06 9.57
N ASP A 210 18.17 4.51 8.36
CA ASP A 210 17.17 4.65 7.30
C ASP A 210 16.21 3.44 7.39
N PRO A 211 14.94 3.62 7.79
CA PRO A 211 13.94 2.56 7.72
C PRO A 211 13.79 1.98 6.30
N LEU A 212 14.22 2.75 5.29
CA LEU A 212 14.22 2.36 3.88
C LEU A 212 15.45 1.54 3.47
N GLU A 213 16.47 1.31 4.31
CA GLU A 213 17.49 0.28 4.02
C GLU A 213 16.91 -1.15 4.11
N ARG A 214 15.76 -1.32 4.78
CA ARG A 214 14.94 -2.53 4.71
C ARG A 214 14.20 -2.71 3.38
N PHE A 215 14.49 -1.92 2.35
CA PHE A 215 13.89 -2.12 1.02
C PHE A 215 14.22 -3.50 0.43
N GLY A 216 15.45 -3.99 0.65
CA GLY A 216 15.81 -5.38 0.33
C GLY A 216 14.98 -6.38 1.14
N ASP A 217 14.69 -6.06 2.40
CA ASP A 217 13.85 -6.87 3.28
C ASP A 217 12.36 -6.78 2.93
N TYR A 218 11.85 -5.73 2.27
CA TYR A 218 10.45 -5.63 1.81
C TYR A 218 10.18 -6.61 0.69
N VAL A 219 11.00 -6.57 -0.37
CA VAL A 219 10.91 -7.50 -1.49
C VAL A 219 11.15 -8.93 -1.02
N ALA A 220 12.05 -9.14 -0.05
CA ALA A 220 12.28 -10.43 0.57
C ALA A 220 11.13 -10.86 1.51
N ALA A 221 10.54 -9.97 2.33
CA ALA A 221 9.45 -10.31 3.25
C ALA A 221 8.12 -10.52 2.55
N CYS A 222 7.90 -9.83 1.44
CA CYS A 222 6.88 -10.17 0.44
C CYS A 222 7.13 -11.54 -0.21
N ASN A 223 8.26 -12.21 0.06
CA ASN A 223 8.60 -13.56 -0.40
C ASN A 223 8.81 -14.60 0.74
N ILE A 224 9.04 -14.19 1.99
CA ILE A 224 9.53 -15.07 3.07
C ILE A 224 8.43 -15.56 4.04
N TYR A 225 7.33 -14.83 4.21
CA TYR A 225 6.27 -15.22 5.18
C TYR A 225 5.03 -15.85 4.52
N TYR A 226 5.25 -16.70 3.52
CA TYR A 226 4.16 -17.48 2.91
C TYR A 226 3.91 -18.78 3.65
N TYR A 227 2.68 -18.92 4.15
CA TYR A 227 2.09 -20.25 4.25
C TYR A 227 1.52 -20.58 2.88
N SER A 228 2.13 -21.55 2.19
CA SER A 228 1.49 -22.22 1.05
C SER A 228 0.33 -23.04 1.63
N PRO A 229 -0.94 -22.82 1.24
CA PRO A 229 -1.98 -23.77 1.59
C PRO A 229 -1.57 -25.10 0.96
N ALA A 230 -1.28 -26.09 1.81
CA ALA A 230 -0.92 -27.42 1.39
C ALA A 230 -1.92 -27.87 0.32
N LYS A 231 -1.42 -28.10 -0.90
CA LYS A 231 -2.17 -28.77 -1.96
C LYS A 231 -2.67 -30.09 -1.35
N LYS A 232 -3.98 -30.24 -1.26
CA LYS A 232 -4.60 -31.55 -1.06
C LYS A 232 -4.41 -32.37 -2.33
#